data_AF-A0A0G1NCM2-F1
#
_entry.id   AF-A0A0G1NCM2-F1
#
_cell.length_a   1.000
_cell.length_b   1.000
_cell.length_c   1.000
_cell.angle_alpha   90.00
_cell.angle_beta   90.00
_cell.angle_gamma   90.00
#
_symmetry.space_group_name_H-M   'P 1'
#
loop_
_entity.id
_entity.type
_entity.pdbx_description
1 polymer ?
#
loop_
_entity_poly.entity_id
_entity_poly.type
_entity_poly.pdbx_seq_one_letter_code
_entity_poly.pdbx_strand_id
1 'polypeptide(L)'
;MDSNKLRELLIQEMDIGTLSKEAQNDILSKVGETVLTTLTTSIFEKLSENARNEFEKISVTGDHTLIQEFLDTNVPDLSTLVKEAIRKALNAYKEQAIKQILRGDSPEGEAHK
;
A
#
# COMPACT_ATOMS: atom_id res chain seq x y z
N MET A 1 10.82 6.65 11.05
CA MET A 1 11.18 6.55 9.61
C MET A 1 10.81 7.86 8.96
N ASP A 2 11.74 8.53 8.29
CA ASP A 2 11.42 9.77 7.58
C ASP A 2 10.55 9.47 6.35
N SER A 3 9.38 10.07 6.26
CA SER A 3 8.42 9.86 5.16
C SER A 3 9.04 10.12 3.78
N ASN A 4 10.00 11.06 3.71
CA ASN A 4 10.76 11.34 2.49
C ASN A 4 11.68 10.20 2.08
N LYS A 5 12.28 9.48 3.05
CA LYS A 5 13.18 8.37 2.74
C LYS A 5 12.43 7.15 2.23
N LEU A 6 11.26 6.87 2.81
CA LEU A 6 10.38 5.81 2.34
C LEU A 6 9.92 6.09 0.90
N ARG A 7 9.55 7.34 0.61
CA ARG A 7 9.16 7.76 -0.74
C ARG A 7 10.26 7.50 -1.77
N GLU A 8 11.50 7.90 -1.49
CA GLU A 8 12.64 7.66 -2.39
C GLU A 8 12.85 6.17 -2.68
N LEU A 9 12.77 5.33 -1.65
CA LEU A 9 12.93 3.88 -1.79
C LEU A 9 11.84 3.29 -2.68
N LEU A 10 10.58 3.71 -2.51
CA LEU A 10 9.48 3.24 -3.36
C LEU A 10 9.64 3.70 -4.81
N ILE A 11 10.08 4.95 -5.03
CA ILE A 11 10.36 5.47 -6.38
C ILE A 11 11.43 4.62 -7.09
N GLN A 12 12.50 4.25 -6.36
CA GLN A 12 13.58 3.42 -6.89
C GLN A 12 13.12 1.98 -7.14
N GLU A 13 12.43 1.35 -6.17
CA GLU A 13 11.97 -0.03 -6.25
C GLU A 13 10.94 -0.27 -7.38
N MET A 14 10.18 0.77 -7.70
CA MET A 14 9.19 0.77 -8.77
C MET A 14 9.72 1.26 -10.11
N ASP A 15 10.96 1.75 -10.14
CA ASP A 15 11.61 2.36 -11.32
C ASP A 15 10.78 3.49 -11.97
N ILE A 16 10.14 4.33 -11.14
CA ILE A 16 9.28 5.44 -11.57
C ILE A 16 9.95 6.81 -11.46
N GLY A 17 11.25 6.84 -11.18
CA GLY A 17 12.00 8.08 -10.93
C GLY A 17 12.06 9.04 -12.14
N THR A 18 11.86 8.51 -13.34
CA THR A 18 11.83 9.27 -14.60
C THR A 18 10.47 9.91 -14.89
N LEU A 19 9.41 9.50 -14.19
CA LEU A 19 8.06 10.05 -14.37
C LEU A 19 7.93 11.45 -13.74
N SER A 20 6.91 12.20 -14.16
CA SER A 20 6.57 13.47 -13.52
C SER A 20 6.22 13.27 -12.03
N LYS A 21 6.41 14.31 -11.21
CA LYS A 21 6.08 14.25 -9.77
C LYS A 21 4.61 13.91 -9.53
N GLU A 22 3.72 14.40 -10.39
CA GLU A 22 2.29 14.10 -10.37
C GLU A 22 2.04 12.61 -10.62
N ALA A 23 2.60 12.05 -11.69
CA ALA A 23 2.48 10.62 -11.98
C ALA A 23 3.08 9.76 -10.85
N GLN A 24 4.23 10.15 -10.29
CA GLN A 24 4.80 9.48 -9.12
C GLN A 24 3.85 9.52 -7.91
N ASN A 25 3.21 10.65 -7.63
CA ASN A 25 2.24 10.79 -6.53
C ASN A 25 1.03 9.87 -6.71
N ASP A 26 0.48 9.82 -7.91
CA ASP A 26 -0.69 8.99 -8.22
C ASP A 26 -0.36 7.51 -8.06
N ILE A 27 0.81 7.10 -8.55
CA ILE A 27 1.29 5.72 -8.42
C ILE A 27 1.50 5.35 -6.95
N LEU A 28 2.19 6.20 -6.20
CA LEU A 28 2.44 5.97 -4.77
C LEU A 28 1.13 5.93 -3.96
N SER A 29 0.14 6.75 -4.33
CA SER A 29 -1.18 6.74 -3.68
C SER A 29 -1.90 5.41 -3.92
N LYS A 30 -1.93 4.92 -5.17
CA LYS A 30 -2.54 3.63 -5.53
C LYS A 30 -1.85 2.44 -4.85
N VAL A 31 -0.52 2.47 -4.75
CA VAL A 31 0.23 1.45 -4.00
C VAL A 31 -0.12 1.52 -2.52
N GLY A 32 -0.15 2.72 -1.92
CA GLY A 32 -0.53 2.92 -0.53
C GLY A 32 -1.92 2.38 -0.20
N GLU A 33 -2.90 2.66 -1.06
CA GLU A 33 -4.27 2.14 -0.93
C GLU A 33 -4.31 0.61 -1.02
N THR A 34 -3.54 0.02 -1.94
CA THR A 34 -3.44 -1.44 -2.09
C THR A 34 -2.80 -2.09 -0.87
N VAL A 35 -1.75 -1.47 -0.31
CA VAL A 35 -1.11 -1.93 0.94
C VAL A 35 -2.11 -1.88 2.08
N LEU A 36 -2.80 -0.76 2.27
CA LEU A 36 -3.79 -0.59 3.34
C LEU A 36 -4.91 -1.63 3.24
N THR A 37 -5.47 -1.81 2.05
CA THR A 37 -6.53 -2.80 1.78
C THR A 37 -6.04 -4.22 2.08
N THR A 38 -4.86 -4.59 1.57
CA THR A 38 -4.29 -5.93 1.76
C THR A 38 -4.00 -6.20 3.24
N LEU A 39 -3.39 -5.24 3.92
CA LEU A 39 -3.04 -5.35 5.32
C LEU A 39 -4.28 -5.45 6.20
N THR A 40 -5.31 -4.64 5.93
CA THR A 40 -6.58 -4.67 6.66
C THR A 40 -7.23 -6.05 6.53
N THR A 41 -7.33 -6.59 5.32
CA THR A 41 -7.86 -7.95 5.09
C THR A 41 -7.05 -9.00 5.86
N SER A 42 -5.72 -8.98 5.77
CA SER A 42 -4.87 -9.94 6.49
C SER A 42 -4.95 -9.82 8.01
N ILE A 43 -5.11 -8.60 8.55
CA ILE A 43 -5.36 -8.39 9.98
C ILE A 43 -6.69 -9.02 10.37
N PHE A 44 -7.78 -8.75 9.63
CA PHE A 44 -9.09 -9.31 9.91
C PHE A 44 -9.07 -10.85 9.89
N GLU A 45 -8.35 -11.47 8.95
CA GLU A 45 -8.19 -12.93 8.90
C GLU A 45 -7.53 -13.52 10.16
N LYS A 46 -6.70 -12.75 10.86
CA LYS A 46 -6.02 -13.17 12.10
C LYS A 46 -6.82 -12.88 13.36
N LEU A 47 -7.67 -11.86 13.34
CA LEU A 47 -8.49 -11.49 14.49
C LEU A 47 -9.68 -12.45 14.66
N SER A 48 -9.97 -12.78 15.92
CA SER A 48 -11.22 -13.41 16.30
C SER A 48 -12.40 -12.46 16.05
N GLU A 49 -13.63 -12.99 15.98
CA GLU A 49 -14.83 -12.16 15.77
C GLU A 49 -15.00 -11.09 16.85
N ASN A 50 -14.73 -11.43 18.12
CA ASN A 50 -14.79 -10.46 19.22
C ASN A 50 -13.72 -9.36 19.07
N ALA A 51 -12.50 -9.75 18.68
CA ALA A 51 -11.41 -8.81 18.44
C ALA A 51 -11.66 -7.91 17.21
N ARG A 52 -12.35 -8.40 16.17
CA ARG A 52 -12.78 -7.56 15.03
C ARG A 52 -13.75 -6.46 15.47
N ASN A 53 -14.74 -6.79 16.29
CA ASN A 53 -15.69 -5.81 16.83
C ASN A 53 -14.99 -4.73 17.68
N GLU A 54 -13.94 -5.12 18.41
CA GLU A 54 -13.12 -4.18 19.17
C GLU A 54 -12.25 -3.31 18.25
N PHE A 55 -11.65 -3.92 17.23
CA PHE A 55 -10.87 -3.23 16.20
C PHE A 55 -11.70 -2.15 15.48
N GLU A 56 -12.96 -2.44 15.14
CA GLU A 56 -13.86 -1.44 14.51
C GLU A 56 -14.10 -0.24 15.44
N LYS A 57 -14.33 -0.47 16.73
CA LYS A 57 -14.58 0.60 17.71
C LYS A 57 -13.36 1.51 17.89
N ILE A 58 -12.17 0.92 18.03
CA ILE A 58 -10.94 1.70 18.19
C ILE A 58 -10.58 2.43 16.89
N SER A 59 -10.84 1.85 15.73
CA SER A 59 -10.51 2.46 14.44
C SER A 59 -11.28 3.75 14.19
N VAL A 60 -12.53 3.85 14.68
CA VAL A 60 -13.37 5.06 14.56
C VAL A 60 -12.78 6.24 15.33
N THR A 61 -11.98 6.00 16.37
CA THR A 61 -11.37 7.07 17.17
C THR A 61 -10.29 7.82 16.41
N GLY A 62 -9.69 7.19 15.39
CA GLY A 62 -8.52 7.72 14.68
C GLY A 62 -7.25 7.79 15.53
N ASP A 63 -7.27 7.23 16.75
CA ASP A 63 -6.10 7.21 17.62
C ASP A 63 -5.11 6.13 17.15
N HIS A 64 -4.11 6.58 16.41
CA HIS A 64 -3.05 5.73 15.87
C HIS A 64 -2.30 4.95 16.95
N THR A 65 -2.18 5.49 18.18
CA THR A 65 -1.49 4.81 19.28
C THR A 65 -2.31 3.63 19.75
N LEU A 66 -3.60 3.85 20.01
CA LEU A 66 -4.51 2.79 20.45
C LEU A 66 -4.68 1.70 19.39
N ILE A 67 -4.77 2.08 18.11
CA ILE A 67 -4.83 1.12 17.01
C ILE A 67 -3.56 0.27 16.96
N GLN A 68 -2.38 0.90 17.09
CA GLN A 68 -1.10 0.18 17.07
C GLN A 68 -0.98 -0.79 18.26
N GLU A 69 -1.29 -0.34 19.48
CA GLU A 69 -1.24 -1.19 20.69
C GLU A 69 -2.18 -2.39 20.59
N PHE A 70 -3.38 -2.18 20.06
CA PHE A 70 -4.33 -3.26 19.83
C PHE A 70 -3.78 -4.29 18.84
N LEU A 71 -3.23 -3.82 17.71
CA LEU A 71 -2.70 -4.70 16.68
C LEU A 71 -1.48 -5.48 17.16
N ASP A 72 -0.58 -4.84 17.92
CA ASP A 72 0.60 -5.53 18.50
C ASP A 72 0.20 -6.61 19.51
N THR A 73 -0.92 -6.41 20.21
CA THR A 73 -1.44 -7.38 21.19
C THR A 73 -2.18 -8.54 20.53
N ASN A 74 -2.96 -8.27 19.48
CA ASN A 74 -3.93 -9.22 18.93
C ASN A 74 -3.52 -9.84 17.59
N VAL A 75 -2.50 -9.30 16.92
CA VAL A 75 -2.03 -9.76 15.61
C VAL A 75 -0.57 -10.22 15.72
N PRO A 76 -0.35 -11.53 15.93
CA PRO A 76 0.99 -12.10 15.86
C PRO A 76 1.63 -11.79 14.50
N ASP A 77 2.94 -11.52 14.51
CA ASP A 77 3.72 -11.27 13.30
C ASP A 77 3.21 -10.10 12.44
N LEU A 78 2.61 -9.06 13.05
CA LEU A 78 2.15 -7.85 12.35
C LEU A 78 3.22 -7.27 11.40
N SER A 79 4.48 -7.24 11.83
CA SER A 79 5.59 -6.75 10.99
C SER A 79 5.80 -7.57 9.71
N THR A 80 5.52 -8.87 9.75
CA THR A 80 5.57 -9.77 8.58
C THR A 80 4.39 -9.47 7.66
N LEU A 81 3.18 -9.31 8.20
CA LEU A 81 1.99 -8.95 7.42
C LEU A 81 2.18 -7.62 6.68
N VAL A 82 2.77 -6.61 7.33
CA VAL A 82 3.09 -5.32 6.70
C VAL A 82 4.05 -5.51 5.52
N LYS A 83 5.14 -6.27 5.71
CA LYS A 83 6.10 -6.54 4.63
C LYS A 83 5.47 -7.30 3.47
N GLU A 84 4.62 -8.28 3.75
CA GLU A 84 3.90 -9.03 2.72
C GLU A 84 2.91 -8.14 1.96
N ALA A 85 2.17 -7.26 2.66
CA ALA A 85 1.25 -6.33 2.05
C ALA A 85 1.98 -5.37 1.09
N ILE A 86 3.13 -4.83 1.51
CA ILE A 86 3.99 -3.99 0.65
C ILE A 86 4.44 -4.77 -0.58
N ARG A 87 4.96 -5.99 -0.41
CA ARG A 87 5.42 -6.83 -1.52
C ARG A 87 4.29 -7.15 -2.50
N LYS A 88 3.11 -7.51 -2.00
CA LYS A 88 1.92 -7.80 -2.82
C LYS A 88 1.48 -6.57 -3.60
N ALA A 89 1.43 -5.41 -2.96
CA ALA A 89 1.04 -4.16 -3.63
C ALA A 89 2.01 -3.76 -4.74
N LEU A 90 3.32 -3.86 -4.49
CA LEU A 90 4.34 -3.59 -5.51
C LEU A 90 4.24 -4.55 -6.70
N ASN A 91 4.04 -5.85 -6.44
CA ASN A 91 3.87 -6.84 -7.49
C ASN A 91 2.59 -6.60 -8.30
N ALA A 92 1.47 -6.34 -7.63
CA ALA A 92 0.20 -6.05 -8.29
C ALA A 92 0.30 -4.82 -9.19
N TYR A 93 1.00 -3.78 -8.74
CA TYR A 93 1.27 -2.61 -9.58
C TYR A 93 2.12 -2.97 -10.80
N LYS A 94 3.25 -3.67 -10.61
CA LYS A 94 4.13 -4.09 -11.72
C LYS A 94 3.37 -4.91 -12.77
N GLU A 95 2.53 -5.84 -12.33
CA GLU A 95 1.67 -6.63 -13.23
C GLU A 95 0.64 -5.77 -13.97
N GLN A 96 0.01 -4.81 -13.30
CA GLN A 96 -0.94 -3.90 -13.94
C GLN A 96 -0.26 -3.00 -14.98
N ALA A 97 0.92 -2.48 -14.66
CA ALA A 97 1.72 -1.68 -15.60
C ALA A 97 2.10 -2.50 -16.85
N ILE A 98 2.56 -3.74 -16.67
CA ILE A 98 2.85 -4.65 -17.78
C ILE A 98 1.59 -4.92 -18.61
N LYS A 99 0.44 -5.16 -17.96
CA LYS A 99 -0.83 -5.40 -18.68
C LYS A 99 -1.26 -4.18 -19.50
N GLN A 100 -1.02 -2.95 -19.05
CA GLN A 100 -1.33 -1.74 -19.81
C GLN A 100 -0.41 -1.60 -21.04
N ILE A 101 0.88 -1.86 -20.88
CA ILE A 101 1.85 -1.89 -22.00
C ILE A 101 1.45 -2.96 -23.04
N LEU A 102 1.12 -4.18 -22.59
CA LEU A 102 0.71 -5.28 -23.47
C LEU A 102 -0.64 -5.06 -24.15
N ARG A 103 -1.49 -4.19 -23.59
CA ARG A 103 -2.79 -3.81 -24.18
C ARG A 103 -2.69 -2.70 -25.22
N GLY A 104 -1.50 -2.11 -25.40
CA GLY A 104 -1.28 -1.03 -26.38
C GLY A 104 -1.73 0.35 -25.89
N ASP A 105 -2.17 0.49 -24.63
CA ASP A 105 -2.40 1.78 -23.99
C ASP A 105 -1.04 2.34 -23.53
N SER A 106 -0.26 2.86 -24.48
CA SER A 106 0.92 3.64 -24.13
C SER A 106 0.48 4.91 -23.40
N PRO A 107 1.10 5.29 -22.27
CA PRO A 107 0.93 6.62 -21.69
C PRO A 107 1.73 7.65 -22.49
N GLU A 108 1.58 7.65 -23.82
CA GLU A 108 2.16 8.65 -24.70
C GLU A 108 1.07 9.66 -25.05
N GLY A 109 0.96 10.67 -24.19
CA GLY A 109 0.45 11.96 -24.62
C GLY A 109 1.35 12.49 -25.73
N GLU A 110 0.74 12.68 -26.91
CA GLU A 110 1.04 13.70 -27.89
C GLU A 110 2.52 14.07 -28.08
N ALA A 111 3.19 13.32 -28.95
CA ALA A 111 4.17 13.92 -29.83
C ALA A 111 3.70 13.68 -31.27
N HIS A 112 3.11 14.68 -31.90
CA HIS A 112 3.43 15.11 -33.27
C HIS A 112 2.55 16.29 -33.69
N LYS A 113 3.14 17.47 -33.51
CA LYS A 113 3.16 18.67 -34.37
C LYS A 113 2.06 18.86 -35.42
#